data_AF-A0A6P5RFE0-F1
#
_entry.id   AF-A0A6P5RFE0-F1
#
_cell.length_a   1.000
_cell.length_b   1.000
_cell.length_c   1.000
_cell.angle_alpha   90.00
_cell.angle_beta   90.00
_cell.angle_gamma   90.00
#
_symmetry.space_group_name_H-M   'P 1'
#
loop_
_entity.id
_entity.type
_entity.pdbx_description
1 polymer ?
#
loop_
_entity_poly.entity_id
_entity_poly.type
_entity_poly.pdbx_seq_one_letter_code
_entity_poly.pdbx_strand_id
1 'polypeptide(L)'
;MNVVKVNNAQYNVLDGYMNGLVDLTNNSCSCRKFQLEHLPCKHVVAVCRFLKVNVFSKASRYYTRKTWMDAYSDSIYPVQPHGRWDIPEDVRSQVVLPPMARVMPGKRKKLRIPSHGEGTITRKCSRCGSRGHNKSTCKNNIPLLNVS
;
A
#
# COMPACT_ATOMS: atom_id res chain seq x y z
N MET A 1 -20.17 5.32 -9.07
CA MET A 1 -20.40 6.23 -7.93
C MET A 1 -21.44 7.27 -8.34
N ASN A 2 -22.48 7.44 -7.53
CA ASN A 2 -23.48 8.51 -7.73
C ASN A 2 -23.09 9.72 -6.87
N VAL A 3 -23.14 10.93 -7.41
CA VAL A 3 -22.77 12.18 -6.71
C VAL A 3 -24.03 12.99 -6.48
N VAL A 4 -24.35 13.24 -5.21
CA VAL A 4 -25.51 14.03 -4.78
C VAL A 4 -24.99 15.33 -4.17
N LYS A 5 -25.37 16.47 -4.76
CA LYS A 5 -25.04 17.79 -4.21
C LYS A 5 -25.79 18.01 -2.90
N VAL A 6 -25.09 18.35 -1.83
CA VAL A 6 -25.68 18.70 -0.53
C VAL A 6 -25.84 20.22 -0.43
N ASN A 7 -24.79 20.96 -0.76
CA ASN A 7 -24.80 22.42 -0.85
C ASN A 7 -23.73 22.88 -1.88
N ASN A 8 -23.36 24.15 -1.88
CA ASN A 8 -22.39 24.67 -2.86
C ASN A 8 -20.97 24.09 -2.72
N ALA A 9 -20.58 23.62 -1.54
CA ALA A 9 -19.24 23.10 -1.26
C ALA A 9 -19.20 21.60 -0.95
N GLN A 10 -20.34 21.01 -0.55
CA GLN A 10 -20.41 19.64 -0.05
C GLN A 10 -21.23 18.72 -0.95
N TYR A 11 -20.72 17.50 -1.11
CA TYR A 11 -21.26 16.48 -2.00
C TYR A 11 -21.22 15.12 -1.32
N ASN A 12 -22.33 14.40 -1.35
CA ASN A 12 -22.39 13.02 -0.89
C ASN A 12 -22.16 12.07 -2.07
N VAL A 13 -21.18 11.18 -1.95
CA VAL A 13 -20.82 10.22 -3.00
C VAL A 13 -21.19 8.81 -2.57
N LEU A 14 -22.16 8.23 -3.27
CA LEU A 14 -22.65 6.88 -3.04
C LEU A 14 -21.81 5.90 -3.85
N ASP A 15 -21.14 4.98 -3.17
CA ASP A 15 -20.21 4.00 -3.77
C ASP A 15 -20.59 2.54 -3.46
N GLY A 16 -21.76 2.30 -2.87
CA GLY A 16 -22.29 0.95 -2.58
C GLY A 16 -21.58 0.20 -1.44
N TYR A 17 -20.35 0.58 -1.09
CA TYR A 17 -19.60 0.01 0.04
C TYR A 17 -19.41 1.01 1.17
N MET A 18 -18.73 2.12 0.90
CA MET A 18 -18.49 3.20 1.85
C MET A 18 -18.77 4.53 1.18
N ASN A 19 -19.85 5.19 1.59
CA ASN A 19 -20.20 6.51 1.11
C ASN A 19 -19.19 7.56 1.59
N GLY A 20 -19.02 8.62 0.83
CA GLY A 20 -18.07 9.70 1.14
C GLY A 20 -18.75 11.06 1.07
N LEU A 21 -18.81 11.78 2.20
CA LEU A 21 -19.14 13.19 2.23
C LEU A 21 -17.87 13.97 1.91
N VAL A 22 -17.84 14.64 0.76
CA VAL A 22 -16.73 15.46 0.29
C VAL A 22 -17.04 16.92 0.60
N ASP A 23 -16.08 17.63 1.19
CA ASP A 23 -16.09 19.07 1.40
C ASP A 23 -14.94 19.70 0.61
N LEU A 24 -15.29 20.47 -0.42
CA LEU A 24 -14.31 21.10 -1.32
C LEU A 24 -13.68 22.37 -0.75
N THR A 25 -14.28 23.00 0.26
CA THR A 25 -13.72 24.18 0.94
C THR A 25 -12.59 23.74 1.85
N ASN A 26 -12.83 22.70 2.64
CA ASN A 26 -11.86 22.16 3.59
C ASN A 26 -10.92 21.11 2.99
N ASN A 27 -11.07 20.81 1.69
CA ASN A 27 -10.38 19.72 1.00
C ASN A 27 -10.40 18.42 1.84
N SER A 28 -11.59 17.98 2.22
CA SER A 28 -11.76 16.85 3.12
C SER A 28 -12.79 15.84 2.62
N CYS A 29 -12.68 14.60 3.07
CA CYS A 29 -13.66 13.56 2.80
C CYS A 29 -13.90 12.71 4.06
N SER A 30 -15.15 12.31 4.31
CA SER A 30 -15.48 11.44 5.46
C SER A 30 -14.75 10.09 5.44
N CYS A 31 -14.27 9.64 4.27
CA CYS A 31 -13.47 8.40 4.16
C CYS A 31 -12.03 8.55 4.69
N ARG A 32 -11.62 9.75 5.13
CA ARG A 32 -10.30 10.11 5.70
C ARG A 32 -9.07 9.93 4.80
N LYS A 33 -9.16 9.14 3.72
CA LYS A 33 -8.05 8.94 2.78
C LYS A 33 -7.54 10.25 2.17
N PHE A 34 -8.43 11.20 1.88
CA PHE A 34 -8.01 12.48 1.29
C PHE A 34 -7.12 13.28 2.25
N GLN A 35 -7.46 13.29 3.54
CA GLN A 35 -6.71 14.00 4.56
C GLN A 35 -5.39 13.29 4.91
N LEU A 36 -5.40 11.96 4.96
CA LEU A 36 -4.22 11.15 5.30
C LEU A 36 -3.17 11.14 4.19
N GLU A 37 -3.61 10.91 2.96
CA GLU A 37 -2.72 10.82 1.80
C GLU A 37 -2.43 12.18 1.17
N HIS A 38 -3.17 13.23 1.57
CA HIS A 38 -3.11 14.55 0.93
C HIS A 38 -3.31 14.51 -0.61
N LEU A 39 -3.96 13.46 -1.10
CA LEU A 39 -4.27 13.17 -2.50
C LEU A 39 -5.78 12.89 -2.66
N PRO A 40 -6.39 13.29 -3.79
CA PRO A 40 -7.81 13.07 -4.03
C PRO A 40 -8.18 11.59 -3.89
N CYS A 41 -9.03 11.27 -2.92
CA CYS A 41 -9.57 9.93 -2.79
C CYS A 41 -10.60 9.66 -3.91
N LYS A 42 -11.02 8.39 -4.06
CA LYS A 42 -12.01 7.98 -5.07
C LYS A 42 -13.30 8.81 -5.07
N HIS A 43 -13.76 9.26 -3.88
CA HIS A 43 -14.93 10.12 -3.75
C HIS A 43 -14.68 11.53 -4.27
N VAL A 44 -13.54 12.15 -3.93
CA VAL A 44 -13.14 13.47 -4.42
C VAL A 44 -12.96 13.45 -5.94
N VAL A 45 -12.38 12.37 -6.48
CA VAL A 45 -12.26 12.16 -7.94
C VAL A 45 -13.64 12.15 -8.60
N ALA A 46 -14.62 11.47 -8.01
CA ALA A 46 -15.98 11.43 -8.53
C ALA A 46 -16.64 12.83 -8.53
N VAL A 47 -16.50 13.59 -7.43
CA VAL A 47 -17.01 14.97 -7.36
C VAL A 47 -16.33 15.89 -8.36
N CYS A 48 -15.02 15.76 -8.53
CA CYS A 48 -14.27 16.57 -9.49
C CYS A 48 -14.74 16.31 -10.93
N ARG A 49 -14.97 15.04 -11.28
CA ARG A 49 -15.55 14.67 -12.60
C ARG A 49 -16.95 15.23 -12.77
N PHE A 50 -17.80 15.15 -11.74
CA PHE A 50 -19.15 15.70 -11.75
C PHE A 50 -19.15 17.22 -12.00
N LEU A 51 -18.24 17.95 -11.36
CA LEU A 51 -18.09 19.40 -11.51
C LEU A 51 -17.23 19.84 -12.69
N LYS A 52 -16.67 18.90 -13.47
CA LYS A 52 -15.71 19.16 -14.55
C LYS A 52 -14.50 20.00 -14.11
N VAL A 53 -14.06 19.84 -12.86
CA VAL A 53 -12.86 20.49 -12.33
C VAL A 53 -11.67 19.55 -12.42
N ASN A 54 -10.48 20.12 -12.58
CA ASN A 54 -9.24 19.35 -12.61
C ASN A 54 -9.02 18.66 -11.26
N VAL A 55 -9.01 17.32 -11.25
CA VAL A 55 -8.76 16.49 -10.06
C VAL A 55 -7.41 16.83 -9.41
N PHE A 56 -6.37 17.09 -10.21
CA PHE A 56 -5.02 17.36 -9.72
C PHE A 56 -4.93 18.68 -8.96
N SER A 57 -5.86 19.62 -9.17
CA SER A 57 -5.95 20.86 -8.39
C SER A 57 -6.29 20.61 -6.91
N LYS A 58 -6.77 19.41 -6.58
CA LYS A 58 -7.11 18.99 -5.21
C LYS A 58 -5.98 18.22 -4.53
N ALA A 59 -4.90 17.87 -5.23
CA ALA A 59 -3.72 17.31 -4.59
C ALA A 59 -2.98 18.39 -3.78
N SER A 60 -2.37 18.00 -2.67
CA SER A 60 -1.54 18.91 -1.88
C SER A 60 -0.31 19.40 -2.66
N ARG A 61 0.16 20.60 -2.31
CA ARG A 61 1.39 21.18 -2.82
C ARG A 61 2.62 20.25 -2.71
N TYR A 62 2.62 19.36 -1.72
CA TYR A 62 3.71 18.38 -1.50
C TYR A 62 3.93 17.45 -2.70
N TYR A 63 2.92 17.24 -3.53
CA TYR A 63 3.01 16.41 -4.73
C TYR A 63 3.35 17.20 -6.01
N THR A 64 3.72 18.48 -5.89
CA THR A 64 4.11 19.28 -7.05
C THR A 64 5.58 19.06 -7.40
N ARG A 65 5.90 19.13 -8.69
CA ARG A 65 7.29 19.10 -9.17
C ARG A 65 8.14 20.17 -8.48
N LYS A 66 7.58 21.37 -8.28
CA LYS A 66 8.27 22.46 -7.59
C LYS A 66 8.71 22.05 -6.18
N THR A 67 7.78 21.56 -5.35
CA THR A 67 8.12 21.13 -3.99
C THR A 67 9.10 19.97 -3.97
N TRP A 68 9.02 19.06 -4.95
CA TRP A 68 10.02 18.00 -5.08
C TRP A 68 11.41 18.57 -5.43
N MET A 69 11.52 19.47 -6.39
CA MET A 69 12.80 20.11 -6.74
C MET A 69 13.35 20.93 -5.56
N ASP A 70 12.51 21.67 -4.85
CA ASP A 70 12.90 22.45 -3.67
C ASP A 70 13.37 21.54 -2.53
N ALA A 71 12.76 20.35 -2.34
CA ALA A 71 13.17 19.40 -1.31
C ALA A 71 14.52 18.73 -1.58
N TYR A 72 14.94 18.67 -2.85
CA TYR A 72 16.19 18.08 -3.31
C TYR A 72 17.12 19.11 -3.97
N SER A 73 16.91 20.40 -3.71
CA SER A 73 17.75 21.46 -4.30
C SER A 73 19.17 21.43 -3.75
N ASP A 74 19.31 20.98 -2.52
CA ASP A 74 20.57 20.92 -1.80
C ASP A 74 21.25 19.55 -1.98
N SER A 75 22.57 19.55 -1.83
CA SER A 75 23.37 18.34 -1.93
C SER A 75 23.12 17.41 -0.75
N ILE A 76 22.73 16.16 -1.03
CA ILE A 76 22.69 15.08 -0.05
C ILE A 76 24.11 14.54 0.08
N TYR A 77 24.81 14.96 1.13
CA TYR A 77 26.15 14.46 1.41
C TYR A 77 26.09 13.02 1.95
N PRO A 78 27.00 12.13 1.51
CA PRO A 78 27.10 10.81 2.08
C PRO A 78 27.46 10.90 3.57
N VAL A 79 26.85 10.03 4.37
CA VAL A 79 27.25 9.87 5.77
C VAL A 79 28.68 9.36 5.79
N GLN A 80 29.53 9.99 6.60
CA GLN A 80 30.93 9.55 6.73
C GLN A 80 31.01 8.13 7.29
N PRO A 81 32.15 7.42 7.13
CA PRO A 81 32.36 6.16 7.82
C PRO A 81 32.24 6.32 9.34
N HIS A 82 31.69 5.32 10.04
CA HIS A 82 31.48 5.35 11.49
C HIS A 82 32.70 5.79 12.30
N GLY A 83 33.91 5.39 11.88
CA GLY A 83 35.16 5.77 12.55
C GLY A 83 35.52 7.26 12.48
N ARG A 84 34.81 8.05 11.67
CA ARG A 84 34.99 9.51 11.57
C ARG A 84 33.88 10.30 12.26
N TRP A 85 32.92 9.62 12.89
CA TRP A 85 31.82 10.29 13.56
C TRP A 85 32.32 10.87 14.87
N ASP A 86 32.08 12.16 15.07
CA ASP A 86 32.22 12.78 16.38
C ASP A 86 30.93 12.53 17.17
N ILE A 87 30.94 11.50 18.01
CA ILE A 87 29.80 11.08 18.82
C ILE A 87 30.02 11.60 20.25
N PRO A 88 29.19 12.54 20.74
CA PRO A 88 29.23 13.02 22.11
C PRO A 88 29.15 11.89 23.14
N GLU A 89 29.83 12.05 24.28
CA GLU A 89 29.95 10.99 25.28
C GLU A 89 28.59 10.62 25.91
N ASP A 90 27.68 11.58 26.04
CA ASP A 90 26.31 11.37 26.50
C ASP A 90 25.50 10.48 25.55
N VAL A 91 25.73 10.57 24.24
CA VAL A 91 25.11 9.68 23.25
C VAL A 91 25.81 8.32 23.24
N ARG A 92 27.14 8.30 23.30
CA ARG A 92 27.94 7.06 23.29
C ARG A 92 27.67 6.17 24.50
N SER A 93 27.46 6.78 25.67
CA SER A 93 27.14 6.08 26.91
C SER A 93 25.68 5.63 26.99
N GLN A 94 24.83 6.05 26.06
CA GLN A 94 23.42 5.71 26.06
C GLN A 94 23.19 4.26 25.61
N VAL A 95 22.78 3.40 26.53
CA VAL A 95 22.40 2.01 26.24
C VAL A 95 20.92 1.97 25.84
N VAL A 96 20.65 1.87 24.53
CA VAL A 96 19.28 1.67 24.01
C VAL A 96 18.95 0.18 24.07
N LEU A 97 18.23 -0.23 25.10
CA LEU A 97 17.72 -1.58 25.21
C LEU A 97 16.55 -1.79 24.22
N PRO A 98 16.42 -3.00 23.63
CA PRO A 98 15.23 -3.31 22.84
C PRO A 98 13.97 -3.15 23.71
N PRO A 99 12.83 -2.74 23.14
CA PRO A 99 11.58 -2.72 23.88
C PRO A 99 11.32 -4.09 24.47
N MET A 100 10.87 -4.13 25.73
CA MET A 100 10.55 -5.39 26.41
C MET A 100 9.41 -6.09 25.66
N ALA A 101 9.76 -7.02 24.78
CA ALA A 101 8.81 -7.83 24.06
C ALA A 101 8.25 -8.88 25.02
N ARG A 102 6.97 -8.76 25.38
CA ARG A 102 6.27 -9.83 26.07
C ARG A 102 6.11 -10.99 25.07
N VAL A 103 6.78 -12.11 25.33
CA VAL A 103 6.49 -13.36 24.61
C VAL A 103 5.07 -13.76 24.96
N MET A 104 4.14 -13.61 24.02
CA MET A 104 2.77 -14.04 24.24
C MET A 104 2.76 -15.57 24.47
N PRO A 105 2.06 -16.07 25.51
CA PRO A 105 1.86 -17.50 25.68
C PRO A 105 1.18 -18.06 24.42
N GLY A 106 1.82 -19.02 23.78
CA GLY A 106 1.29 -19.58 22.54
C GLY A 106 2.24 -20.56 21.87
N LYS A 107 1.66 -21.52 21.16
CA LYS A 107 2.42 -22.50 20.38
C LYS A 107 3.17 -21.77 19.26
N ARG A 108 4.49 -21.93 19.18
CA ARG A 108 5.28 -21.50 18.01
C ARG A 108 4.61 -22.07 16.75
N LYS A 109 4.23 -21.19 15.82
CA LYS A 109 3.63 -21.60 14.56
C LYS A 109 4.63 -22.47 13.79
N LYS A 110 4.24 -23.70 13.45
CA LYS A 110 5.07 -24.64 12.68
C LYS A 110 5.14 -24.29 11.19
N LEU A 111 4.17 -23.53 10.70
CA LEU A 111 4.04 -23.15 9.31
C LEU A 111 4.20 -21.63 9.17
N ARG A 112 4.96 -21.24 8.15
CA ARG A 112 5.15 -19.84 7.74
C ARG A 112 3.81 -19.23 7.32
N ILE A 113 3.57 -17.98 7.72
CA ILE A 113 2.44 -17.18 7.24
C ILE A 113 2.90 -16.46 5.97
N PRO A 114 2.22 -16.65 4.83
CA PRO A 114 2.55 -15.92 3.61
C PRO A 114 2.24 -14.43 3.73
N SER A 115 3.06 -13.59 3.09
CA SER A 115 2.85 -12.14 3.02
C SER A 115 1.73 -11.76 2.06
N HIS A 116 1.26 -10.50 2.12
CA HIS A 116 0.28 -9.98 1.18
C HIS A 116 0.86 -10.01 -0.26
N GLY A 117 0.19 -10.72 -1.17
CA GLY A 117 0.65 -10.95 -2.55
C GLY A 117 1.29 -12.33 -2.81
N GLU A 118 1.61 -13.09 -1.76
CA GLU A 118 2.02 -14.48 -1.91
C GLU A 118 0.80 -15.38 -2.14
N GLY A 119 0.42 -15.54 -3.41
CA GLY A 119 -0.61 -16.47 -3.82
C GLY A 119 -0.20 -17.92 -3.57
N THR A 120 -1.17 -18.80 -3.32
CA THR A 120 -0.94 -20.24 -3.37
C THR A 120 -0.53 -20.62 -4.79
N ILE A 121 0.73 -21.00 -4.99
CA ILE A 121 1.20 -21.54 -6.27
C ILE A 121 0.47 -22.86 -6.50
N THR A 122 -0.63 -22.79 -7.26
CA THR A 122 -1.34 -23.97 -7.73
C THR A 122 -0.52 -24.62 -8.82
N ARG A 123 0.31 -25.59 -8.42
CA ARG A 123 1.13 -26.36 -9.36
C ARG A 123 0.22 -27.13 -10.32
N LYS A 124 0.52 -27.03 -11.62
CA LYS A 124 -0.09 -27.83 -12.68
C LYS A 124 0.71 -29.12 -12.82
N CYS A 125 0.03 -30.26 -12.80
CA CYS A 125 0.67 -31.54 -13.02
C CYS A 125 1.13 -31.64 -14.48
N SER A 126 2.41 -31.92 -14.71
CA SER A 126 2.95 -32.09 -16.07
C SER A 126 2.49 -33.40 -16.75
N ARG A 127 1.93 -34.36 -16.00
CA ARG A 127 1.38 -35.60 -16.57
C ARG A 127 -0.06 -35.44 -17.05
N CYS A 128 -0.96 -34.94 -16.21
CA CYS A 128 -2.39 -34.87 -16.52
C CYS A 128 -2.93 -33.45 -16.79
N GLY A 129 -2.10 -32.43 -16.59
CA GLY A 129 -2.51 -31.04 -16.78
C GLY A 129 -3.43 -30.46 -15.70
N SER A 130 -3.89 -31.25 -14.73
CA SER A 130 -4.74 -30.76 -13.64
C SER A 130 -3.95 -29.97 -12.58
N ARG A 131 -4.61 -29.03 -11.89
CA ARG A 131 -4.01 -28.22 -10.81
C ARG A 131 -4.20 -28.88 -9.44
N GLY A 132 -3.32 -28.57 -8.49
CA GLY A 132 -3.46 -29.00 -7.08
C GLY A 132 -2.60 -30.19 -6.68
N HIS A 133 -1.82 -30.75 -7.60
CA HIS A 133 -0.82 -31.79 -7.33
C HIS A 133 0.32 -31.73 -8.36
N ASN A 134 1.42 -32.44 -8.12
CA ASN A 134 2.57 -32.50 -9.04
C ASN A 134 2.69 -33.90 -9.68
N LYS A 135 3.63 -34.07 -10.63
CA LYS A 135 3.87 -35.35 -11.33
C LYS A 135 4.13 -36.51 -10.36
N SER A 136 4.83 -36.28 -9.25
CA SER A 136 5.20 -37.33 -8.29
C SER A 136 4.01 -37.84 -7.47
N THR A 137 2.98 -37.02 -7.25
CA THR A 137 1.75 -37.43 -6.53
C THR A 137 0.56 -37.64 -7.46
N CYS A 138 0.79 -37.76 -8.77
CA CYS A 138 -0.27 -37.91 -9.76
C CYS A 138 -0.75 -39.36 -9.83
N LYS A 139 -2.05 -39.57 -9.58
CA LYS A 139 -2.72 -40.88 -9.67
C LYS A 139 -3.17 -41.25 -11.09
N ASN A 140 -3.07 -40.32 -12.05
CA ASN A 140 -3.43 -40.60 -13.44
C ASN A 140 -2.33 -41.40 -14.13
N ASN A 141 -2.74 -42.34 -14.97
CA ASN A 141 -1.85 -43.15 -15.79
C ASN A 141 -1.04 -42.25 -16.76
N ILE A 142 0.16 -42.71 -17.11
CA ILE A 142 1.01 -42.03 -18.09
C ILE A 142 0.30 -42.11 -19.45
N PRO A 143 0.01 -40.98 -20.13
CA PRO A 143 -0.52 -41.03 -21.49
C PRO A 143 0.48 -41.78 -22.38
N LEU A 144 0.04 -42.85 -23.04
CA LEU A 144 0.84 -43.53 -24.04
C LEU A 144 1.03 -42.55 -25.21
N LEU A 145 2.27 -42.15 -25.46
CA LEU A 145 2.59 -41.37 -26.65
C LEU A 145 2.30 -42.26 -27.86
N ASN A 146 1.40 -41.82 -28.74
CA ASN A 146 1.24 -42.43 -30.05
C ASN A 146 2.55 -42.22 -30.80
N VAL A 147 3.35 -43.29 -30.90
CA VAL A 147 4.49 -43.36 -31.80
C VAL A 147 3.93 -43.61 -33.19
N SER A 148 4.10 -42.63 -34.08
CA SER A 148 3.86 -42.72 -35.52
C SER A 148 5.09 -42.21 -36.23
#